data_AF-C0EPR5-F1
#
_entry.id   AF-C0EPR5-F1
#
_cell.length_a   1.000
_cell.length_b   1.000
_cell.length_c   1.000
_cell.angle_alpha   90.00
_cell.angle_beta   90.00
_cell.angle_gamma   90.00
#
_symmetry.space_group_name_H-M   'P 1'
#
loop_
_entity.id
_entity.type
_entity.pdbx_description
1 polymer ?
#
loop_
_entity_poly.entity_id
_entity_poly.type
_entity_poly.pdbx_seq_one_letter_code
_entity_poly.pdbx_strand_id
1 'polypeptide(L)'
;MMKKVASFLCLMLMASAAQAAPSDSERIAALERQVAELTAQVNRLLSERLDERSARRNNEVHVCTLSAFTDTFRAENVNRGRARLDVIQQCRRQHAEMFCKKEAVRCQTYR
;
A
#
# COMPACT_ATOMS: atom_id res chain seq x y z
N MET A 1 -45.68 65.29 3.54
CA MET A 1 -44.56 64.61 4.24
C MET A 1 -44.35 63.18 3.71
N MET A 2 -44.06 62.99 2.42
CA MET A 2 -43.81 61.65 1.83
C MET A 2 -42.62 61.59 0.85
N LYS A 3 -41.97 62.72 0.54
CA LYS A 3 -40.83 62.76 -0.40
C LYS A 3 -39.47 62.41 0.24
N LYS A 4 -39.33 62.54 1.57
CA LYS A 4 -38.05 62.27 2.27
C LYS A 4 -37.85 60.78 2.60
N VAL A 5 -38.90 59.97 2.54
CA VAL A 5 -38.83 58.54 2.89
C VAL A 5 -38.28 57.70 1.73
N ALA A 6 -38.55 58.11 0.48
CA ALA A 6 -38.04 57.42 -0.71
C ALA A 6 -36.51 57.53 -0.88
N SER A 7 -35.89 58.59 -0.36
CA SER A 7 -34.44 58.78 -0.45
C SER A 7 -33.65 57.92 0.54
N PHE A 8 -34.28 57.48 1.63
CA PHE A 8 -33.61 56.65 2.64
C PHE A 8 -33.70 55.15 2.36
N LEU A 9 -34.67 54.71 1.53
CA LEU A 9 -34.81 53.28 1.20
C LEU A 9 -33.80 52.78 0.15
N CYS A 10 -33.16 53.67 -0.60
CA CYS A 10 -32.19 53.27 -1.63
C CYS A 10 -30.77 53.02 -1.06
N LEU A 11 -30.46 53.55 0.14
CA LEU A 11 -29.14 53.35 0.76
C LEU A 11 -28.97 51.95 1.41
N MET A 12 -30.06 51.24 1.68
CA MET A 12 -30.02 49.93 2.35
C MET A 12 -29.96 48.74 1.38
N LEU A 13 -30.09 48.97 0.07
CA LEU A 13 -29.95 47.91 -0.96
C LEU A 13 -28.51 47.69 -1.45
N MET A 14 -27.56 48.49 -0.98
CA MET A 14 -26.13 48.29 -1.23
C MET A 14 -25.43 47.62 -0.03
N ALA A 15 -26.12 46.70 0.65
CA ALA A 15 -25.44 45.62 1.36
C ALA A 15 -24.87 44.67 0.31
N SER A 16 -23.85 45.18 -0.39
CA SER A 16 -23.00 44.47 -1.32
C SER A 16 -22.64 43.13 -0.71
N ALA A 17 -23.10 42.07 -1.36
CA ALA A 17 -22.57 40.74 -1.19
C ALA A 17 -21.12 40.77 -1.67
N ALA A 18 -20.23 41.34 -0.86
CA ALA A 18 -18.80 41.23 -1.04
C ALA A 18 -18.44 39.79 -0.69
N GLN A 19 -18.51 38.90 -1.67
CA GLN A 19 -17.70 37.69 -1.61
C GLN A 19 -16.25 38.18 -1.70
N ALA A 20 -15.66 38.50 -0.55
CA ALA A 20 -14.23 38.71 -0.45
C ALA A 20 -13.57 37.42 -0.98
N ALA A 21 -12.69 37.56 -1.98
CA ALA A 21 -11.81 36.47 -2.34
C ALA A 21 -11.07 36.04 -1.05
N PRO A 22 -10.98 34.72 -0.76
CA PRO A 22 -10.36 34.26 0.46
C PRO A 22 -8.96 34.84 0.54
N SER A 23 -8.65 35.46 1.67
CA SER A 23 -7.32 36.00 1.94
C SER A 23 -6.28 34.89 1.83
N ASP A 24 -5.03 35.25 1.53
CA ASP A 24 -3.97 34.23 1.42
C ASP A 24 -3.82 33.40 2.70
N SER A 25 -4.11 33.99 3.87
CA SER A 25 -4.15 33.26 5.15
C SER A 25 -5.25 32.20 5.21
N GLU A 26 -6.45 32.51 4.72
CA GLU A 26 -7.56 31.54 4.66
C GLU A 26 -7.27 30.43 3.64
N ARG A 27 -6.63 30.77 2.52
CA ARG A 27 -6.20 29.79 1.50
C ARG A 27 -5.13 28.86 2.05
N ILE A 28 -4.14 29.40 2.76
CA ILE A 28 -3.09 28.61 3.42
C ILE A 28 -3.72 27.66 4.44
N ALA A 29 -4.59 28.17 5.31
CA ALA A 29 -5.26 27.33 6.31
C ALA A 29 -6.13 26.23 5.68
N ALA A 30 -6.79 26.51 4.54
CA ALA A 30 -7.54 25.51 3.80
C ALA A 30 -6.64 24.44 3.18
N LEU A 31 -5.52 24.85 2.58
CA LEU A 31 -4.52 23.95 2.00
C LEU A 31 -3.87 23.06 3.07
N GLU A 32 -3.53 23.60 4.22
CA GLU A 32 -2.96 22.84 5.34
C GLU A 32 -3.92 21.74 5.81
N ARG A 33 -5.22 22.03 5.93
CA ARG A 33 -6.24 21.03 6.25
C ARG A 33 -6.33 19.96 5.16
N GLN A 34 -6.35 20.35 3.89
CA GLN A 34 -6.38 19.41 2.78
C GLN A 34 -5.15 18.49 2.77
N VAL A 35 -3.96 19.03 3.03
CA VAL A 35 -2.73 18.24 3.13
C VAL A 35 -2.82 17.26 4.29
N ALA A 36 -3.34 17.67 5.46
CA ALA A 36 -3.51 16.79 6.61
C ALA A 36 -4.50 15.64 6.31
N GLU A 37 -5.64 15.96 5.70
CA GLU A 37 -6.64 14.98 5.29
C GLU A 37 -6.08 13.99 4.26
N LEU A 38 -5.43 14.51 3.22
CA LEU A 38 -4.86 13.69 2.15
C LEU A 38 -3.74 12.80 2.68
N THR A 39 -2.92 13.32 3.59
CA THR A 39 -1.88 12.53 4.27
C THR A 39 -2.48 11.38 5.08
N ALA A 40 -3.55 11.65 5.83
CA ALA A 40 -4.27 10.61 6.58
C ALA A 40 -4.87 9.55 5.65
N GLN A 41 -5.45 9.98 4.52
CA GLN A 41 -6.00 9.07 3.51
C GLN A 41 -4.92 8.19 2.86
N VAL A 42 -3.78 8.78 2.49
CA VAL A 42 -2.65 8.03 1.93
C VAL A 42 -2.13 7.00 2.92
N ASN A 43 -1.96 7.38 4.20
CA ASN A 43 -1.50 6.46 5.23
C ASN A 43 -2.46 5.28 5.43
N ARG A 44 -3.77 5.56 5.42
CA ARG A 44 -4.80 4.51 5.48
C ARG A 44 -4.71 3.55 4.30
N LEU A 45 -4.66 4.07 3.07
CA LEU A 45 -4.57 3.24 1.86
C LEU A 45 -3.27 2.42 1.81
N LEU A 46 -2.18 2.98 2.32
CA LEU A 46 -0.91 2.24 2.45
C LEU A 46 -1.06 1.09 3.45
N SER A 47 -1.69 1.31 4.60
CA SER A 47 -1.96 0.26 5.59
C SER A 47 -2.82 -0.85 4.99
N GLU A 48 -3.96 -0.51 4.38
CA GLU A 48 -4.87 -1.48 3.75
C GLU A 48 -4.14 -2.32 2.69
N ARG A 49 -3.33 -1.69 1.84
CA ARG A 49 -2.51 -2.40 0.84
C ARG A 49 -1.46 -3.32 1.47
N LEU A 50 -0.85 -2.91 2.58
CA LEU A 50 0.13 -3.74 3.30
C LEU A 50 -0.53 -4.94 3.96
N ASP A 51 -1.73 -4.77 4.51
CA ASP A 51 -2.53 -5.83 5.11
C ASP A 51 -2.98 -6.84 4.07
N GLU A 52 -3.51 -6.39 2.93
CA GLU A 52 -3.87 -7.26 1.80
C GLU A 52 -2.66 -8.05 1.27
N ARG A 53 -1.51 -7.39 1.12
CA ARG A 53 -0.27 -8.07 0.70
C ARG A 53 0.19 -9.09 1.75
N SER A 54 0.02 -8.79 3.03
CA SER A 54 0.40 -9.69 4.11
C SER A 54 -0.54 -10.89 4.19
N ALA A 55 -1.85 -10.68 4.09
CA ALA A 55 -2.85 -11.74 4.01
C ALA A 55 -2.59 -12.67 2.81
N ARG A 56 -2.30 -12.10 1.62
CA ARG A 56 -1.93 -12.90 0.44
C ARG A 56 -0.65 -13.72 0.66
N ARG A 57 0.39 -13.13 1.26
CA ARG A 57 1.63 -13.86 1.57
C ARG A 57 1.45 -14.94 2.62
N ASN A 58 0.59 -14.73 3.61
CA ASN A 58 0.33 -15.72 4.67
C ASN A 58 -0.44 -16.93 4.15
N ASN A 59 -1.22 -16.76 3.07
CA ASN A 59 -1.92 -17.86 2.42
C ASN A 59 -1.06 -18.55 1.35
N GLU A 60 0.04 -17.93 0.91
CA GLU A 60 0.94 -18.53 -0.07
C GLU A 60 2.00 -19.41 0.59
N VAL A 61 2.00 -20.70 0.26
CA VAL A 61 3.06 -21.64 0.65
C VAL A 61 3.83 -22.08 -0.57
N HIS A 62 5.15 -21.87 -0.57
CA HIS A 62 6.02 -22.35 -1.62
C HIS A 62 6.64 -23.68 -1.21
N VAL A 63 6.38 -24.72 -1.99
CA VAL A 63 6.95 -26.06 -1.81
C VAL A 63 8.01 -26.27 -2.88
N CYS A 64 9.26 -26.43 -2.47
CA CYS A 64 10.38 -26.72 -3.35
C CYS A 64 10.84 -28.16 -3.18
N THR A 65 11.16 -28.82 -4.29
CA THR A 65 11.69 -30.18 -4.35
C THR A 65 13.00 -30.23 -5.14
N LEU A 66 13.89 -31.11 -4.74
CA LEU A 66 15.15 -31.39 -5.42
C LEU A 66 15.40 -32.90 -5.35
N SER A 67 15.58 -33.54 -6.49
CA SER A 67 15.90 -34.96 -6.55
C SER A 67 17.37 -35.15 -6.93
N ALA A 68 18.06 -36.00 -6.19
CA ALA A 68 19.42 -36.43 -6.48
C ALA A 68 19.48 -37.95 -6.30
N PHE A 69 19.83 -38.67 -7.36
CA PHE A 69 19.79 -40.14 -7.39
C PHE A 69 18.39 -40.67 -7.03
N THR A 70 18.30 -41.47 -5.97
CA THR A 70 17.06 -42.05 -5.44
C THR A 70 16.36 -41.16 -4.42
N ASP A 71 17.02 -40.11 -3.95
CA ASP A 71 16.51 -39.25 -2.90
C ASP A 71 15.76 -38.06 -3.47
N THR A 72 14.67 -37.68 -2.82
CA THR A 72 13.94 -36.45 -3.10
C THR A 72 13.80 -35.64 -1.83
N PHE A 73 14.43 -34.47 -1.83
CA PHE A 73 14.39 -33.49 -0.77
C PHE A 73 13.19 -32.56 -0.99
N ARG A 74 12.55 -32.14 0.11
CA ARG A 74 11.39 -31.27 0.07
C ARG A 74 11.48 -30.24 1.20
N ALA A 75 11.21 -28.99 0.88
CA ALA A 75 11.09 -27.91 1.85
C ALA A 75 9.91 -27.00 1.50
N GLU A 76 9.27 -26.44 2.52
CA GLU A 76 8.14 -25.54 2.38
C GLU A 76 8.35 -24.26 3.19
N ASN A 77 7.95 -23.13 2.62
CA ASN A 77 8.08 -21.84 3.27
C ASN A 77 7.16 -20.80 2.61
N VAL A 78 6.71 -19.81 3.39
CA VAL A 78 6.03 -18.61 2.87
C VAL A 78 6.95 -17.73 2.00
N ASN A 79 8.26 -17.94 2.08
CA ASN A 79 9.26 -17.32 1.22
C ASN A 79 9.89 -18.35 0.27
N ARG A 80 9.64 -18.20 -1.03
CA ARG A 80 10.16 -19.09 -2.07
C ARG A 80 11.68 -19.26 -2.04
N GLY A 81 12.41 -18.19 -1.73
CA GLY A 81 13.86 -18.20 -1.63
C GLY A 81 14.36 -19.08 -0.49
N ARG A 82 13.72 -19.00 0.68
CA ARG A 82 14.04 -19.87 1.82
C ARG A 82 13.75 -21.34 1.51
N ALA A 83 12.55 -21.65 1.02
CA ALA A 83 12.21 -23.03 0.61
C ALA A 83 13.22 -23.62 -0.39
N ARG A 84 13.68 -22.81 -1.35
CA ARG A 84 14.70 -23.23 -2.33
C ARG A 84 16.06 -23.45 -1.69
N LEU A 85 16.49 -22.58 -0.78
CA LEU A 85 17.77 -22.73 -0.09
C LEU A 85 17.76 -23.96 0.83
N ASP A 86 16.66 -24.17 1.56
CA ASP A 86 16.50 -25.28 2.48
C ASP A 86 16.60 -26.62 1.76
N VAL A 87 15.94 -26.78 0.61
CA VAL A 87 15.98 -28.04 -0.15
C VAL A 87 17.39 -28.33 -0.70
N ILE A 88 18.13 -27.29 -1.10
CA ILE A 88 19.53 -27.43 -1.55
C ILE A 88 20.42 -27.83 -0.37
N GLN A 89 20.24 -27.20 0.79
CA GLN A 89 21.00 -27.55 1.99
C GLN A 89 20.70 -28.97 2.45
N GLN A 90 19.45 -29.41 2.40
CA GLN A 90 19.08 -30.80 2.70
C GLN A 90 19.83 -31.77 1.78
N CYS A 91 19.85 -31.51 0.47
CA CYS A 91 20.60 -32.32 -0.48
C CYS A 91 22.10 -32.34 -0.16
N ARG A 92 22.70 -31.17 0.11
CA ARG A 92 24.15 -31.03 0.38
C ARG A 92 24.62 -31.71 1.67
N ARG A 93 23.70 -32.03 2.59
CA ARG A 93 24.02 -32.81 3.79
C ARG A 93 24.25 -34.29 3.48
N GLN A 94 23.72 -34.79 2.36
CA GLN A 94 23.80 -36.20 1.98
C GLN A 94 24.65 -36.42 0.72
N HIS A 95 24.65 -35.45 -0.19
CA HIS A 95 25.29 -35.54 -1.50
C HIS A 95 26.28 -34.39 -1.72
N ALA A 96 27.29 -34.63 -2.56
CA ALA A 96 28.23 -33.58 -2.96
C ALA A 96 27.52 -32.45 -3.73
N GLU A 97 28.08 -31.23 -3.64
CA GLU A 97 27.50 -30.03 -4.27
C GLU A 97 27.19 -30.19 -5.76
N MET A 98 28.01 -30.97 -6.48
CA MET A 98 27.83 -31.25 -7.91
C MET A 98 26.48 -31.89 -8.27
N PHE A 99 25.82 -32.57 -7.31
CA PHE A 99 24.50 -33.18 -7.48
C PHE A 99 23.36 -32.28 -6.99
N CYS A 100 23.66 -31.32 -6.12
CA CYS A 100 22.68 -30.42 -5.49
C CYS A 100 22.61 -29.07 -6.22
N LYS A 101 22.35 -29.15 -7.52
CA LYS A 101 22.32 -28.00 -8.43
C LYS A 101 21.09 -27.14 -8.21
N LYS A 102 21.28 -25.81 -8.25
CA LYS A 102 20.17 -24.85 -8.09
C LYS A 102 19.14 -25.02 -9.20
N GLU A 103 19.57 -25.33 -10.41
CA GLU A 103 18.74 -25.44 -11.62
C GLU A 103 17.79 -26.64 -11.57
N ALA A 104 18.14 -27.68 -10.80
CA ALA A 104 17.32 -28.88 -10.63
C ALA A 104 16.17 -28.70 -9.62
N VAL A 105 16.15 -27.59 -8.87
CA VAL A 105 15.10 -27.32 -7.89
C VAL A 105 13.80 -26.92 -8.58
N ARG A 106 12.71 -27.64 -8.31
CA ARG A 106 11.36 -27.30 -8.76
C ARG A 106 10.56 -26.74 -7.60
N CYS A 107 9.92 -25.58 -7.79
CA CYS A 107 9.08 -24.98 -6.75
C CYS A 107 7.66 -24.77 -7.27
N GLN A 108 6.67 -25.12 -6.44
CA GLN A 108 5.25 -24.88 -6.67
C GLN A 108 4.72 -23.94 -5.58
N THR A 109 3.73 -23.13 -5.92
CA THR A 109 3.08 -22.20 -4.96
C THR A 109 1.64 -22.65 -4.78
N TYR A 110 1.24 -22.82 -3.53
CA TYR A 110 -0.13 -23.17 -3.12
C TYR A 110 -0.76 -21.98 -2.40
N ARG A 111 -2.08 -21.85 -2.54
CA ARG A 111 -2.91 -20.78 -1.97
C ARG A 111 -4.15 -21.37 -1.34
#